data_AF-A0A969SVA3-F1
#
_entry.id   AF-A0A969SVA3-F1
#
_cell.length_a   1.000
_cell.length_b   1.000
_cell.length_c   1.000
_cell.angle_alpha   90.00
_cell.angle_beta   90.00
_cell.angle_gamma   90.00
#
_symmetry.space_group_name_H-M   'P 1'
#
loop_
_entity.id
_entity.type
_entity.pdbx_description
1 polymer ?
#
loop_
_entity_poly.entity_id
_entity_poly.type
_entity_poly.pdbx_seq_one_letter_code
_entity_poly.pdbx_strand_id
1 'polypeptide(L)'
;ENYLNLMEFIQNSFQRNSQGEKIKLASDAQSKSTFYEAKGIYFLLNNSNNWTAKGLESAEINTPVWASHAITIMFHLVDTC
;
A
#
# COMPACT_ATOMS: atom_id res chain seq x y z
N GLU A 1 17.10 6.99 -7.01
CA GLU A 1 16.24 6.30 -7.99
C GLU A 1 15.09 5.58 -7.31
N ASN A 2 15.39 4.66 -6.40
CA ASN A 2 14.45 3.76 -5.71
C ASN A 2 13.32 4.49 -4.95
N TYR A 3 13.63 5.60 -4.28
CA TYR A 3 12.61 6.45 -3.63
C TYR A 3 11.61 7.06 -4.61
N LEU A 4 12.07 7.48 -5.80
CA LEU A 4 11.22 8.08 -6.81
C LEU A 4 10.29 7.03 -7.41
N ASN A 5 10.79 5.82 -7.65
CA ASN A 5 10.00 4.70 -8.13
C ASN A 5 8.91 4.30 -7.12
N LEU A 6 9.24 4.27 -5.83
CA LEU A 6 8.26 4.06 -4.76
C LEU A 6 7.20 5.17 -4.74
N MET A 7 7.64 6.43 -4.85
CA MET A 7 6.71 7.56 -4.87
C MET A 7 5.78 7.47 -6.08
N GLU A 8 6.30 7.12 -7.25
CA GLU A 8 5.51 6.90 -8.45
C GLU A 8 4.48 5.77 -8.27
N PHE A 9 4.89 4.63 -7.70
CA PHE A 9 3.97 3.54 -7.36
C PHE A 9 2.83 4.02 -6.45
N ILE A 10 3.16 4.74 -5.37
CA ILE A 10 2.16 5.29 -4.44
C ILE A 10 1.23 6.26 -5.17
N GLN A 11 1.76 7.20 -5.95
CA GLN A 11 0.95 8.19 -6.67
C GLN A 11 0.04 7.55 -7.73
N ASN A 12 0.50 6.48 -8.37
CA ASN A 12 -0.24 5.73 -9.36
C ASN A 12 -1.29 4.80 -8.75
N SER A 13 -1.19 4.48 -7.46
CA SER A 13 -2.17 3.66 -6.75
C SER A 13 -3.49 4.38 -6.45
N PHE A 14 -3.52 5.72 -6.42
CA PHE A 14 -4.74 6.48 -6.18
C PHE A 14 -5.67 6.49 -7.38
N GLN A 15 -6.95 6.25 -7.14
CA GLN A 15 -8.01 6.53 -8.10
C GLN A 15 -8.18 8.05 -8.23
N ARG A 16 -8.34 8.50 -9.47
CA ARG A 16 -8.51 9.92 -9.80
C ARG A 16 -9.87 10.16 -10.46
N ASN A 17 -10.44 11.34 -10.21
CA ASN A 17 -11.65 11.81 -10.87
C ASN A 17 -11.35 12.24 -12.32
N SER A 18 -12.38 12.71 -13.03
CA SER A 18 -12.25 13.21 -14.41
C SER A 18 -11.35 14.44 -14.54
N GLN A 19 -11.06 15.15 -13.44
CA GLN A 19 -10.17 16.31 -13.39
C GLN A 19 -8.72 15.93 -13.02
N GLY A 20 -8.44 14.66 -12.79
CA GLY A 20 -7.10 14.16 -12.42
C GLY A 20 -6.79 14.27 -10.92
N GLU A 21 -7.75 14.62 -10.08
CA GLU A 21 -7.57 14.77 -8.63
C GLU A 21 -7.82 13.46 -7.89
N LYS A 22 -7.11 13.23 -6.78
CA LYS A 22 -7.32 12.04 -5.94
C LYS A 22 -8.70 12.09 -5.29
N ILE A 23 -9.43 10.99 -5.35
CA ILE A 23 -10.77 10.90 -4.74
C ILE A 23 -10.61 10.67 -3.25
N LYS A 24 -11.06 11.63 -2.42
CA LYS A 24 -11.03 11.55 -0.96
C LYS A 24 -12.28 10.83 -0.46
N LEU A 25 -12.10 9.81 0.38
CA LEU A 25 -13.19 9.03 0.97
C LEU A 25 -13.57 9.53 2.36
N ALA A 26 -12.58 9.77 3.22
CA ALA A 26 -12.80 10.19 4.59
C ALA A 26 -11.59 10.94 5.14
N SER A 27 -11.80 11.78 6.16
CA SER A 27 -10.74 12.28 7.02
C SER A 27 -11.15 12.08 8.45
N ASP A 28 -10.20 11.66 9.27
CA ASP A 28 -10.35 11.66 10.71
C ASP A 28 -9.35 12.68 11.30
N ALA A 29 -9.91 13.71 11.94
CA ALA A 29 -9.15 14.79 12.55
C ALA A 29 -8.41 14.33 13.81
N GLN A 30 -8.91 13.31 14.53
CA GLN A 30 -8.28 12.83 15.75
C GLN A 30 -7.01 12.04 15.43
N SER A 31 -7.08 11.13 14.45
CA SER A 31 -5.91 10.37 13.98
C SER A 31 -5.05 11.11 12.96
N LYS A 32 -5.40 12.36 12.61
CA LYS A 32 -4.75 13.15 11.54
C LYS A 32 -4.59 12.39 10.23
N SER A 33 -5.55 11.52 9.93
CA SER A 33 -5.49 10.59 8.79
C SER A 33 -6.51 10.98 7.74
N THR A 34 -6.13 10.83 6.46
CA THR A 34 -7.04 11.04 5.33
C THR A 34 -6.96 9.84 4.40
N PHE A 35 -8.13 9.31 4.08
CA PHE A 35 -8.32 8.13 3.26
C PHE A 35 -8.72 8.56 1.86
N TYR A 36 -8.09 7.93 0.87
CA TYR A 36 -8.34 8.17 -0.55
C TYR A 36 -8.70 6.85 -1.22
N GLU A 37 -9.46 6.93 -2.29
CA GLU A 37 -9.81 5.78 -3.10
C GLU A 37 -8.58 5.27 -3.86
N ALA A 38 -8.38 3.96 -3.82
CA ALA A 38 -7.31 3.26 -4.55
C ALA A 38 -7.87 2.66 -5.85
N LYS A 39 -6.99 2.45 -6.84
CA LYS A 39 -7.35 1.74 -8.07
C LYS A 39 -7.58 0.26 -7.81
N GLY A 40 -8.64 -0.28 -8.39
CA GLY A 40 -8.96 -1.70 -8.34
C GLY A 40 -9.83 -2.11 -7.15
N ILE A 41 -10.13 -3.41 -7.06
CA ILE A 41 -11.01 -3.98 -6.04
C ILE A 41 -10.17 -4.84 -5.10
N TYR A 42 -10.47 -4.82 -3.81
CA TYR A 42 -9.84 -5.70 -2.83
C TYR A 42 -10.29 -7.15 -3.05
N PHE A 43 -9.33 -8.08 -3.14
CA PHE A 43 -9.59 -9.53 -3.13
C PHE A 43 -8.37 -10.27 -2.56
N LEU A 44 -8.44 -11.60 -2.43
CA LEU A 44 -7.41 -12.41 -1.76
C LEU A 44 -5.97 -12.16 -2.30
N LEU A 45 -5.82 -11.90 -3.60
CA LEU A 45 -4.53 -11.58 -4.22
C LEU A 45 -4.28 -10.07 -4.37
N ASN A 46 -5.21 -9.20 -4.01
CA ASN A 46 -5.07 -7.74 -4.03
C ASN A 46 -5.40 -7.18 -2.64
N ASN A 47 -4.65 -7.68 -1.66
CA ASN A 47 -4.75 -7.27 -0.26
C ASN A 47 -3.60 -6.32 0.12
N SER A 48 -3.65 -5.78 1.35
CA SER A 48 -2.67 -4.81 1.85
C SER A 48 -1.22 -5.30 1.77
N ASN A 49 -1.00 -6.60 1.92
CA ASN A 49 0.35 -7.18 1.98
C ASN A 49 0.93 -7.36 0.59
N ASN A 50 0.12 -7.79 -0.38
CA ASN A 50 0.55 -7.80 -1.77
C ASN A 50 0.80 -6.37 -2.29
N TRP A 51 -0.01 -5.40 -1.85
CA TRP A 51 0.21 -4.00 -2.19
C TRP A 51 1.53 -3.47 -1.62
N THR A 52 1.82 -3.75 -0.35
CA THR A 52 3.10 -3.37 0.29
C THR A 52 4.29 -4.03 -0.38
N ALA A 53 4.18 -5.32 -0.73
CA ALA A 53 5.23 -6.05 -1.44
C ALA A 53 5.57 -5.40 -2.79
N LYS A 54 4.56 -5.08 -3.60
CA LYS A 54 4.74 -4.38 -4.88
C LYS A 54 5.37 -3.00 -4.72
N GLY A 55 5.02 -2.27 -3.66
CA GLY A 55 5.66 -1.00 -3.35
C GLY A 55 7.15 -1.17 -3.04
N LEU A 56 7.51 -2.14 -2.21
CA LEU A 56 8.91 -2.45 -1.90
C LEU A 56 9.69 -2.93 -3.13
N GLU A 57 9.08 -3.77 -3.97
CA GLU A 57 9.66 -4.22 -5.23
C GLU A 57 9.91 -3.05 -6.20
N SER A 58 9.00 -2.07 -6.26
CA SER A 58 9.21 -0.86 -7.07
C SER A 58 10.42 -0.03 -6.59
N ALA A 59 10.81 -0.17 -5.32
CA ALA A 59 12.01 0.44 -4.75
C ALA A 59 13.25 -0.48 -4.85
N GLU A 60 13.18 -1.54 -5.65
CA GLU A 60 14.22 -2.59 -5.80
C GLU A 60 14.58 -3.29 -4.48
N ILE A 61 13.68 -3.26 -3.51
CA ILE A 61 13.83 -4.02 -2.27
C ILE A 61 13.25 -5.40 -2.54
N ASN A 62 14.13 -6.40 -2.66
CA ASN A 62 13.74 -7.80 -2.87
C ASN A 62 12.88 -8.28 -1.70
N THR A 63 11.56 -8.36 -1.90
CA THR A 63 10.66 -9.02 -0.97
C THR A 63 10.62 -10.52 -1.26
N PRO A 64 10.75 -11.40 -0.25
CA PRO A 64 10.60 -12.83 -0.45
C PRO A 64 9.27 -13.15 -1.14
N VAL A 65 9.24 -14.20 -1.98
CA VAL A 65 8.05 -14.69 -2.71
C VAL A 65 6.84 -14.97 -1.79
N TRP A 66 7.11 -15.10 -0.49
CA TRP A 66 6.16 -15.26 0.61
C TRP A 66 5.49 -13.96 1.08
N ALA A 67 5.70 -12.81 0.43
CA ALA A 67 5.04 -11.55 0.81
C ALA A 67 3.50 -11.58 0.65
N SER A 68 2.98 -12.55 -0.13
CA SER A 68 1.57 -12.93 -0.17
C SER A 68 1.07 -13.59 1.12
N HIS A 69 1.96 -14.13 1.95
CA HIS A 69 1.71 -14.77 3.24
C HIS A 69 1.99 -13.77 4.37
N ALA A 70 1.15 -12.75 4.47
CA ALA A 70 1.20 -11.73 5.52
C ALA A 70 1.14 -12.26 6.96
N ILE A 71 0.76 -13.52 7.11
CA ILE A 71 0.80 -14.24 8.38
C ILE A 71 2.22 -14.11 8.99
N THR A 72 3.29 -14.23 8.21
CA THR A 72 4.67 -14.22 8.75
C THR A 72 5.17 -12.84 9.21
N ILE A 73 4.76 -11.74 8.57
CA ILE A 73 5.14 -10.37 9.02
C ILE A 73 4.48 -10.06 10.37
N MET A 74 3.22 -10.46 10.56
CA MET A 74 2.54 -10.34 11.86
C MET A 74 3.15 -11.26 12.92
N PHE A 75 3.54 -12.50 12.57
CA PHE A 75 4.21 -13.40 13.52
C PHE A 75 5.56 -12.85 14.02
N HIS A 76 6.29 -12.07 13.21
CA HIS A 76 7.55 -11.46 13.65
C HIS A 76 7.39 -10.24 14.58
N LEU A 77 6.18 -9.68 14.71
CA LEU A 77 5.88 -8.54 15.60
C LEU A 77 5.17 -8.95 16.90
N VAL A 78 4.90 -10.25 17.11
CA VAL A 78 4.21 -10.77 18.30
C VAL A 78 5.19 -11.26 19.39
N ASP A 79 6.51 -11.26 19.15
CA ASP A 79 7.50 -11.74 20.12
C ASP A 79 8.17 -10.64 20.97
N THR A 80 7.52 -9.48 21.11
CA THR A 80 7.87 -8.50 22.15
C THR A 80 6.63 -8.03 22.89
N CYS A 81 6.11 -8.91 23.76
CA CYS A 81 5.35 -8.55 24.96
C CYS A 81 6.03 -9.18 26.18
#